data_AF-A0A4R4USY9-F1
#
_entry.id   AF-A0A4R4USY9-F1
#
_cell.length_a   1.000
_cell.length_b   1.000
_cell.length_c   1.000
_cell.angle_alpha   90.00
_cell.angle_beta   90.00
_cell.angle_gamma   90.00
#
_symmetry.space_group_name_H-M   'P 1'
#
loop_
_entity.id
_entity.type
_entity.pdbx_description
1 polymer ?
#
loop_
_entity_poly.entity_id
_entity_poly.type
_entity_poly.pdbx_seq_one_letter_code
_entity_poly.pdbx_strand_id
1 'polypeptide(L)'
;MPPRDPGSPRCSALRSCAVWKVARWSVRSCADAASPGIACGSDLMALGVIRCAQRSEIDVPRDVPVVGFNDSTFMSMVHPPLTTARQPIGAVARTTVTLLLSQARDNAAYPDEIVFDPELVTRSSTNVARSAAQSAALRATPTSVLSRHGRSRPIRRAPPQERDLSR
;
A
#
# COMPACT_ATOMS: atom_id res chain seq x y z
N MET A 1 -13.52 -17.02 23.85
CA MET A 1 -13.02 -17.30 22.49
C MET A 1 -13.41 -18.73 22.16
N PRO A 2 -14.24 -19.01 21.14
CA PRO A 2 -14.59 -20.39 20.84
C PRO A 2 -13.34 -21.15 20.36
N PRO A 3 -13.19 -22.44 20.72
CA PRO A 3 -12.05 -23.25 20.30
C PRO A 3 -11.99 -23.37 18.77
N ARG A 4 -10.78 -23.32 18.20
CA ARG A 4 -10.56 -23.46 16.76
C ARG A 4 -10.96 -24.88 16.32
N ASP A 5 -11.86 -24.98 15.36
CA ASP A 5 -12.18 -26.24 14.69
C ASP A 5 -10.99 -26.70 13.83
N PRO A 6 -10.31 -27.81 14.19
CA PRO A 6 -9.19 -28.36 13.43
C PRO A 6 -9.62 -28.95 12.07
N GLY A 7 -10.94 -29.13 11.84
CA GLY A 7 -11.54 -29.74 10.66
C GLY A 7 -12.02 -28.77 9.58
N SER A 8 -11.99 -27.46 9.78
CA SER A 8 -12.39 -26.52 8.72
C SER A 8 -11.48 -26.73 7.49
N PRO A 9 -12.06 -26.98 6.29
CA PRO A 9 -11.28 -27.35 5.12
C PRO A 9 -10.26 -26.24 4.87
N ARG A 10 -8.98 -26.61 4.94
CA ARG A 10 -7.86 -25.73 4.62
C ARG A 10 -8.02 -25.33 3.15
N CYS A 11 -8.75 -24.24 2.91
CA CYS A 11 -9.17 -23.81 1.58
C CYS A 11 -7.95 -23.71 0.66
N SER A 12 -7.77 -24.73 -0.19
CA SER A 12 -6.59 -24.92 -1.03
C SER A 12 -6.44 -23.78 -2.04
N ALA A 13 -7.58 -23.27 -2.52
CA ALA A 13 -7.67 -22.10 -3.39
C ALA A 13 -7.00 -20.86 -2.79
N LEU A 14 -7.17 -20.63 -1.48
CA LEU A 14 -6.53 -19.49 -0.82
C LEU A 14 -5.00 -19.63 -0.79
N ARG A 15 -4.45 -20.84 -0.60
CA ARG A 15 -2.98 -21.04 -0.59
C ARG A 15 -2.33 -20.79 -1.95
N SER A 16 -3.09 -21.00 -3.04
CA SER A 16 -2.62 -20.81 -4.41
C SER A 16 -2.75 -19.36 -4.90
N CYS A 17 -3.67 -18.57 -4.31
CA CYS A 17 -3.89 -17.17 -4.65
C CYS A 17 -2.64 -16.32 -4.41
N ALA A 18 -2.28 -15.48 -5.39
CA ALA A 18 -1.11 -14.60 -5.32
C ALA A 18 -1.14 -13.67 -4.08
N VAL A 19 -2.32 -13.13 -3.75
CA VAL A 19 -2.51 -12.27 -2.56
C VAL A 19 -2.12 -13.00 -1.28
N TRP A 20 -2.46 -14.27 -1.14
CA TRP A 20 -2.11 -15.07 0.04
C TRP A 20 -0.63 -15.40 0.11
N LYS A 21 0.00 -15.71 -1.04
CA LYS A 21 1.45 -15.99 -1.10
C LYS A 21 2.25 -14.76 -0.70
N VAL A 22 1.90 -13.59 -1.25
CA VAL A 22 2.53 -12.31 -0.89
C VAL A 22 2.29 -11.99 0.57
N ALA A 23 1.05 -12.08 1.06
CA ALA A 23 0.73 -11.86 2.47
C ALA A 23 1.55 -12.76 3.41
N ARG A 24 1.65 -14.06 3.09
CA ARG A 24 2.42 -15.02 3.89
C ARG A 24 3.91 -14.72 3.90
N TRP A 25 4.46 -14.31 2.75
CA TRP A 25 5.85 -13.89 2.66
C TRP A 25 6.08 -12.61 3.47
N SER A 26 5.27 -11.56 3.27
CA SER A 26 5.41 -10.29 3.96
C SER A 26 5.32 -10.42 5.48
N VAL A 27 4.37 -11.22 5.98
CA VAL A 27 4.19 -11.47 7.42
C VAL A 27 5.41 -12.17 8.02
N ARG A 28 5.95 -13.21 7.36
CA ARG A 28 7.16 -13.89 7.85
C ARG A 28 8.36 -12.96 7.83
N SER A 29 8.59 -12.29 6.70
CA SER A 29 9.68 -11.35 6.55
C SER A 29 9.64 -10.23 7.59
N CYS A 30 8.45 -9.73 7.94
CA CYS A 30 8.32 -8.69 8.97
C CYS A 30 8.39 -9.22 10.40
N ALA A 31 8.07 -10.49 10.65
CA ALA A 31 8.24 -11.09 11.96
C ALA A 31 9.72 -11.46 12.23
N ASP A 32 10.43 -11.89 11.18
CA ASP A 32 11.82 -12.33 11.26
C ASP A 32 12.81 -11.16 11.15
N ALA A 33 12.40 -10.04 10.56
CA ALA A 33 13.17 -8.80 10.52
C ALA A 33 12.65 -7.80 11.56
N ALA A 34 13.51 -6.92 12.07
CA ALA A 34 13.08 -5.76 12.86
C ALA A 34 12.36 -4.68 11.99
N SER A 35 11.41 -5.12 11.16
CA SER A 35 10.66 -4.27 10.23
C SER A 35 9.67 -3.39 10.99
N PRO A 36 9.47 -2.13 10.55
CA PRO A 36 8.49 -1.24 11.17
C PRO A 36 7.03 -1.62 10.88
N GLY A 37 6.78 -2.46 9.87
CA GLY A 37 5.43 -2.92 9.52
C GLY A 37 5.26 -3.19 8.02
N ILE A 38 4.01 -3.36 7.60
CA ILE A 38 3.62 -3.65 6.21
C ILE A 38 2.71 -2.53 5.69
N ALA A 39 3.10 -1.91 4.58
CA ALA A 39 2.24 -1.03 3.81
C ALA A 39 1.67 -1.78 2.60
N CYS A 40 0.35 -1.75 2.43
CA CYS A 40 -0.34 -2.44 1.36
C CYS A 40 -0.91 -1.44 0.36
N GLY A 41 -0.71 -1.67 -0.94
CA GLY A 41 -1.23 -0.80 -2.01
C GLY A 41 -2.74 -0.89 -2.25
N SER A 42 -3.47 -1.65 -1.42
CA SER A 42 -4.93 -1.72 -1.43
C SER A 42 -5.44 -2.28 -0.10
N ASP A 43 -6.66 -1.90 0.26
CA ASP A 43 -7.37 -2.43 1.43
C ASP A 43 -7.52 -3.96 1.40
N LEU A 44 -7.75 -4.57 0.22
CA LEU A 44 -7.88 -6.02 0.08
C LEU A 44 -6.55 -6.75 0.34
N MET A 45 -5.43 -6.17 -0.09
CA MET A 45 -4.11 -6.72 0.26
C MET A 45 -3.86 -6.63 1.76
N ALA A 46 -4.20 -5.51 2.40
CA ALA A 46 -4.08 -5.35 3.85
C ALA A 46 -4.92 -6.36 4.62
N LEU A 47 -6.16 -6.59 4.18
CA LEU A 47 -7.02 -7.61 4.79
C LEU A 47 -6.44 -9.02 4.62
N GLY A 48 -5.85 -9.33 3.45
CA GLY A 48 -5.13 -10.58 3.21
C GLY A 48 -3.94 -10.76 4.15
N VAL A 49 -3.17 -9.70 4.39
CA VAL A 49 -2.05 -9.67 5.35
C VAL A 49 -2.55 -9.92 6.77
N ILE A 50 -3.55 -9.15 7.23
CA ILE A 50 -4.14 -9.32 8.58
C ILE A 50 -4.64 -10.74 8.76
N ARG A 51 -5.35 -11.30 7.77
CA ARG A 51 -5.86 -12.67 7.84
C ARG A 51 -4.74 -13.70 7.88
N CYS A 52 -3.64 -13.46 7.15
CA CYS A 52 -2.48 -14.33 7.17
C CYS A 52 -1.72 -14.27 8.51
N ALA A 53 -1.61 -13.08 9.11
CA ALA A 53 -1.01 -12.88 10.43
C ALA A 53 -1.82 -13.64 11.50
N GLN A 54 -3.14 -13.47 11.53
CA GLN A 54 -4.03 -14.20 12.44
C GLN A 54 -3.88 -15.74 12.32
N ARG A 55 -3.80 -16.27 11.09
CA ARG A 55 -3.59 -17.71 10.87
C ARG A 55 -2.20 -18.20 11.25
N SER A 56 -1.23 -17.29 11.30
CA SER A 56 0.14 -17.57 11.72
C SER A 56 0.36 -17.22 13.20
N GLU A 57 -0.69 -16.86 13.94
CA GLU A 57 -0.63 -16.48 15.35
C GLU A 57 0.27 -15.26 15.62
N ILE A 58 0.35 -14.36 14.64
CA ILE A 58 1.07 -13.09 14.73
C ILE A 58 0.06 -11.98 14.99
N ASP A 59 0.30 -11.15 15.99
CA ASP A 59 -0.61 -10.08 16.38
C ASP A 59 -0.47 -8.84 15.49
N VAL A 60 -1.61 -8.35 15.00
CA VAL A 60 -1.74 -7.03 14.42
C VAL A 60 -2.59 -6.21 15.41
N PRO A 61 -2.09 -5.07 15.93
CA PRO A 61 -0.93 -4.31 15.46
C PRO A 61 0.40 -4.60 16.18
N ARG A 62 0.42 -5.46 17.21
CA ARG A 62 1.56 -5.50 18.14
C ARG A 62 2.82 -6.00 17.46
N ASP A 63 2.76 -7.10 16.74
CA ASP A 63 3.94 -7.75 16.18
C ASP A 63 4.21 -7.20 14.78
N VAL A 64 3.16 -7.06 13.97
CA VAL A 64 3.23 -6.57 12.60
C VAL A 64 2.18 -5.46 12.40
N PRO A 65 2.56 -4.18 12.50
CA PRO A 65 1.69 -3.08 12.10
C PRO A 65 1.35 -3.15 10.61
N VAL A 66 0.10 -2.87 10.24
CA VAL A 66 -0.39 -2.93 8.86
C VAL A 66 -1.11 -1.64 8.48
N VAL A 67 -0.75 -1.07 7.34
CA VAL A 67 -1.42 0.09 6.73
C VAL A 67 -2.01 -0.31 5.38
N GLY A 68 -3.27 0.05 5.14
CA GLY A 68 -3.99 -0.11 3.89
C GLY A 68 -3.96 1.12 2.97
N PHE A 69 -4.78 1.08 1.93
CA PHE A 69 -4.88 2.12 0.92
C PHE A 69 -6.29 2.15 0.33
N ASN A 70 -6.89 3.35 0.28
CA ASN A 70 -8.22 3.77 -0.19
C ASN A 70 -9.23 4.15 0.90
N ASP A 71 -9.27 3.43 2.02
CA ASP A 71 -10.33 3.56 3.04
C ASP A 71 -11.72 3.14 2.56
N SER A 72 -11.80 1.98 1.94
CA SER A 72 -13.05 1.37 1.47
C SER A 72 -14.04 1.21 2.62
N THR A 73 -15.33 1.34 2.34
CA THR A 73 -16.44 1.47 3.31
C THR A 73 -16.38 0.56 4.53
N PHE A 74 -15.95 -0.70 4.37
CA PHE A 74 -15.96 -1.71 5.44
C PHE A 74 -14.65 -1.79 6.25
N MET A 75 -13.63 -1.02 5.90
CA MET A 75 -12.30 -1.11 6.54
C MET A 75 -12.25 -0.59 7.97
N SER A 76 -13.26 0.17 8.40
CA SER A 76 -13.46 0.52 9.82
C SER A 76 -14.02 -0.63 10.66
N MET A 77 -14.64 -1.63 10.03
CA MET A 77 -15.35 -2.74 10.70
C MET A 77 -14.57 -4.05 10.68
N VAL A 78 -13.45 -4.13 9.95
CA VAL A 78 -12.55 -5.29 10.03
C VAL A 78 -11.86 -5.33 11.39
N HIS A 79 -11.34 -6.50 11.77
CA HIS A 79 -10.63 -6.66 13.05
C HIS A 79 -9.16 -7.06 12.84
N PRO A 80 -8.19 -6.24 13.30
CA PRO A 80 -8.38 -4.89 13.85
C PRO A 80 -8.82 -3.86 12.78
N PRO A 81 -9.55 -2.78 13.14
CA PRO A 81 -9.89 -1.70 12.20
C PRO A 81 -8.66 -1.15 11.48
N LEU A 82 -8.73 -1.02 10.15
CA LEU A 82 -7.56 -0.81 9.30
C LEU A 82 -7.15 0.66 9.24
N THR A 83 -5.94 1.00 9.68
CA THR A 83 -5.26 2.25 9.37
C THR A 83 -4.96 2.31 7.88
N THR A 84 -5.21 3.45 7.22
CA THR A 84 -5.15 3.51 5.74
C THR A 84 -4.86 4.92 5.24
N ALA A 85 -4.22 5.01 4.07
CA ALA A 85 -4.15 6.25 3.31
C ALA A 85 -5.44 6.39 2.47
N ARG A 86 -6.36 7.24 2.93
CA ARG A 86 -7.61 7.57 2.23
C ARG A 86 -7.31 8.44 1.02
N GLN A 87 -7.67 7.93 -0.15
CA GLN A 87 -7.57 8.66 -1.40
C GLN A 87 -8.81 9.55 -1.59
N PRO A 88 -8.67 10.79 -2.08
CA PRO A 88 -9.82 11.64 -2.39
C PRO A 88 -10.44 11.24 -3.74
N ILE A 89 -10.89 9.98 -3.86
CA ILE A 89 -11.35 9.35 -5.11
C ILE A 89 -12.44 10.17 -5.79
N GLY A 90 -13.35 10.77 -5.00
CA GLY A 90 -14.40 11.64 -5.54
C GLY A 90 -13.86 12.91 -6.20
N ALA A 91 -12.82 13.52 -5.64
CA ALA A 91 -12.18 14.71 -6.22
C ALA A 91 -11.39 14.36 -7.48
N VAL A 92 -10.66 13.23 -7.45
CA VAL A 92 -9.95 12.70 -8.62
C VAL A 92 -10.94 12.46 -9.75
N ALA A 93 -12.01 11.68 -9.50
CA ALA A 93 -13.01 11.35 -10.51
C ALA A 93 -13.68 12.58 -11.13
N ARG A 94 -14.10 13.56 -10.30
CA ARG A 94 -14.70 14.81 -10.80
C ARG A 94 -13.73 15.59 -11.68
N THR A 95 -12.47 15.69 -11.27
CA THR A 95 -11.44 16.41 -12.02
C THR A 95 -11.16 15.70 -13.34
N THR A 96 -10.98 14.38 -13.33
CA THR A 96 -10.77 13.57 -14.54
C THR A 96 -11.91 13.73 -15.54
N VAL A 97 -13.17 13.63 -15.08
CA VAL A 97 -14.33 13.79 -15.96
C VAL A 97 -14.41 15.22 -16.52
N THR A 98 -14.15 16.23 -15.69
CA THR A 98 -14.16 17.64 -16.13
C THR A 98 -13.12 17.88 -17.23
N LEU A 99 -11.89 17.39 -17.04
CA LEU A 99 -10.81 17.51 -18.03
C LEU A 99 -11.17 16.79 -19.34
N LEU A 100 -11.70 15.56 -19.25
CA LEU A 100 -12.11 14.79 -20.41
C LEU A 100 -13.20 15.49 -21.23
N LEU A 101 -14.19 16.09 -20.56
CA LEU A 101 -15.26 16.83 -21.22
C LEU A 101 -14.78 18.14 -21.85
N SER A 102 -13.84 18.84 -21.22
CA SER A 102 -13.19 20.02 -21.81
C SER A 102 -12.38 19.65 -23.05
N GLN A 103 -11.74 18.48 -23.05
CA GLN A 103 -10.97 17.97 -24.18
C GLN A 103 -11.85 17.60 -25.35
N ALA A 104 -13.00 16.97 -25.09
CA ALA A 104 -13.97 16.65 -26.13
C ALA A 104 -14.59 17.89 -26.81
N ARG A 105 -14.43 19.09 -26.22
CA ARG A 105 -14.98 20.35 -26.74
C ARG A 105 -13.92 21.25 -27.41
N ASP A 106 -12.70 20.74 -27.61
CA ASP A 106 -11.53 21.51 -28.10
C ASP A 106 -11.27 22.81 -27.33
N ASN A 107 -11.64 22.83 -26.05
CA ASN A 107 -11.85 24.08 -25.32
C ASN A 107 -10.82 24.38 -24.23
N ALA A 108 -9.69 23.66 -24.16
CA ALA A 108 -8.72 23.94 -23.09
C ALA A 108 -7.28 23.48 -23.35
N ALA A 109 -6.36 24.30 -22.82
CA ALA A 109 -5.03 23.90 -22.38
C ALA A 109 -5.16 23.18 -21.01
N TYR A 110 -4.42 22.09 -20.83
CA TYR A 110 -4.45 21.28 -19.60
C TYR A 110 -3.18 21.46 -18.78
N PRO A 111 -3.26 21.39 -17.45
CA PRO A 111 -2.06 21.18 -16.63
C PRO A 111 -1.44 19.82 -16.97
N ASP A 112 -0.12 19.75 -17.07
CA ASP A 112 0.62 18.50 -17.31
C ASP A 112 0.47 17.50 -16.16
N GLU A 113 0.24 17.99 -14.93
CA GLU A 113 0.11 17.17 -13.73
C GLU A 113 -0.89 17.80 -12.74
N ILE A 114 -1.75 16.96 -12.16
CA ILE A 114 -2.61 17.33 -11.03
C ILE A 114 -2.35 16.33 -9.91
N VAL A 115 -1.93 16.84 -8.76
CA VAL A 115 -1.63 16.04 -7.56
C VAL A 115 -2.75 16.20 -6.55
N PHE A 116 -3.16 15.10 -5.93
CA PHE A 116 -4.14 15.07 -4.86
C PHE A 116 -3.50 14.54 -3.59
N ASP A 117 -3.67 15.25 -2.48
CA ASP A 117 -3.15 14.83 -1.19
C ASP A 117 -4.06 13.76 -0.56
N PRO A 118 -3.50 12.60 -0.19
CA PRO A 118 -4.23 11.62 0.60
C PRO A 118 -4.30 12.02 2.09
N GLU A 119 -5.32 11.51 2.78
CA GLU A 119 -5.48 11.67 4.23
C GLU A 119 -5.07 10.37 4.93
N LEU A 120 -4.19 10.44 5.93
CA LEU A 120 -3.91 9.27 6.77
C LEU A 120 -5.01 9.10 7.82
N VAL A 121 -5.77 8.01 7.71
CA VAL A 121 -6.81 7.64 8.68
C VAL A 121 -6.23 6.60 9.63
N THR A 122 -5.88 7.01 10.85
CA THR A 122 -5.32 6.13 11.88
C THR A 122 -6.40 5.32 12.59
N ARG A 123 -6.22 3.99 12.66
CA ARG A 123 -7.07 3.04 13.38
C ARG A 123 -6.20 2.01 14.13
N SER A 124 -6.78 0.88 14.50
CA SER A 124 -6.16 -0.10 15.41
C SER A 124 -5.23 -1.10 14.74
N SER A 125 -5.07 -1.11 13.40
CA SER A 125 -4.11 -2.01 12.73
C SER A 125 -2.67 -1.50 12.77
N THR A 126 -2.43 -0.33 13.35
CA THR A 126 -1.09 0.22 13.64
C THR A 126 -0.97 0.64 15.09
N ASN A 127 0.24 0.60 15.65
CA ASN A 127 0.52 1.13 16.97
C ASN A 127 1.47 2.35 16.87
N VAL A 128 0.96 3.53 17.20
CA VAL A 128 1.69 4.81 17.13
C VAL A 128 2.89 4.84 18.10
N ALA A 129 2.79 4.15 19.24
CA ALA A 129 3.87 4.11 20.23
C ALA A 129 5.11 3.34 19.72
N ARG A 130 4.91 2.28 18.93
CA ARG A 130 6.00 1.55 18.27
C ARG A 130 6.63 2.40 17.16
N SER A 131 5.81 3.15 16.41
CA SER A 131 6.28 4.01 15.32
C SER A 131 7.20 5.14 15.81
N ALA A 132 6.92 5.75 16.96
CA ALA A 132 7.78 6.77 17.55
C ALA A 132 9.15 6.22 17.96
N ALA A 133 9.18 5.05 18.62
CA ALA A 133 10.42 4.38 19.03
C ALA A 133 11.27 3.92 17.82
N GLN A 134 10.63 3.40 16.77
CA GLN A 134 11.32 2.99 15.55
C GLN A 134 11.80 4.17 14.71
N SER A 135 11.05 5.28 14.66
CA SER A 135 11.49 6.51 13.98
C SER A 135 12.71 7.11 14.65
N ALA A 136 12.78 7.05 15.98
CA ALA A 136 13.97 7.45 16.72
C ALA A 136 15.17 6.53 16.42
N ALA A 137 14.95 5.21 16.37
CA ALA A 137 15.99 4.23 16.03
C ALA A 137 16.49 4.36 14.58
N LEU A 138 15.60 4.58 13.61
CA LEU A 138 15.95 4.81 12.20
C LEU A 138 16.75 6.11 12.01
N ARG A 139 16.42 7.18 12.74
CA ARG A 139 17.21 8.43 12.75
C ARG A 139 18.58 8.25 13.42
N ALA A 140 18.69 7.33 14.38
CA ALA A 140 19.95 7.00 15.05
C ALA A 140 20.83 6.02 14.27
N THR A 141 20.35 5.46 13.16
CA THR A 141 21.13 4.50 12.35
C THR A 141 22.11 5.28 11.45
N PRO A 142 23.43 5.01 11.49
CA PRO A 142 24.39 5.73 10.67
C PRO A 142 24.10 5.57 9.16
N THR A 143 24.13 6.69 8.43
CA THR A 143 23.82 6.82 7.00
C THR A 143 24.69 5.95 6.07
N SER A 144 25.72 5.30 6.59
CA SER A 144 26.66 4.47 5.82
C SER A 144 26.05 3.15 5.30
N VAL A 145 24.91 2.70 5.83
CA VAL A 145 24.26 1.44 5.39
C VAL A 145 23.34 1.62 4.18
N LEU A 146 22.91 2.85 3.87
CA LEU A 146 22.01 3.16 2.73
C LEU A 146 22.73 3.33 1.38
N SER A 147 24.06 3.28 1.32
CA SER A 147 24.80 3.65 0.10
C SER A 147 25.08 2.51 -0.90
N ARG A 148 24.59 1.27 -0.70
CA ARG A 148 24.98 0.15 -1.60
C ARG A 148 24.02 -0.15 -2.76
N HIS A 149 22.81 0.42 -2.83
CA HIS A 149 21.87 0.11 -3.92
C HIS A 149 21.09 1.32 -4.45
N GLY A 150 21.76 2.24 -5.17
CA GLY A 150 21.01 3.30 -5.85
C GLY A 150 21.81 4.41 -6.50
N ARG A 151 22.79 4.10 -7.37
CA ARG A 151 23.10 5.04 -8.46
C ARG A 151 22.14 4.75 -9.61
N SER A 152 20.94 5.33 -9.55
CA SER A 152 20.07 5.41 -10.71
C SER A 152 20.81 6.15 -11.83
N ARG A 153 21.13 5.44 -12.91
CA ARG A 153 21.64 6.08 -14.14
C ARG A 153 20.56 7.06 -14.64
N PRO A 154 20.92 8.28 -15.06
CA PRO A 154 19.95 9.18 -15.66
C PRO A 154 19.37 8.52 -16.92
N ILE A 155 18.04 8.51 -17.03
CA ILE A 155 17.32 8.05 -18.22
C ILE A 155 17.69 9.01 -19.36
N ARG A 156 18.50 8.55 -20.32
CA ARG A 156 18.72 9.30 -21.56
C ARG A 156 17.39 9.36 -22.30
N ARG A 157 16.81 10.56 -22.41
CA ARG A 157 15.71 10.82 -23.34
C ARG A 157 16.20 10.52 -24.76
N ALA A 158 15.50 9.64 -25.47
CA ALA A 158 15.72 9.46 -26.90
C ALA A 158 15.29 10.75 -27.63
N PRO A 159 16.04 11.21 -28.65
CA PRO A 159 15.63 12.37 -29.44
C PRO A 159 14.36 12.05 -30.25
N PRO A 160 13.52 13.06 -30.52
CA PRO A 160 12.28 12.89 -31.26
C PRO A 160 12.58 12.36 -32.67
N GLN A 161 11.91 11.29 -33.07
CA GLN A 161 11.95 10.79 -34.44
C GLN A 161 11.01 11.68 -35.27
N GLU A 162 11.58 12.57 -36.08
CA GLU A 162 10.87 13.28 -37.14
C GLU A 162 10.29 12.24 -38.10
N ARG A 163 8.95 12.19 -38.21
CA ARG A 163 8.29 11.46 -39.29
C ARG A 163 8.26 12.39 -40.49
N ASP A 164 9.10 12.09 -41.46
CA ASP A 164 9.04 12.64 -42.81
C ASP A 164 7.70 12.24 -43.46
N LEU A 165 6.76 13.19 -43.50
CA LEU A 165 5.49 13.06 -44.21
C LEU A 165 5.70 13.45 -45.67
N SER A 166 6.32 12.53 -46.41
CA SER A 166 6.43 12.58 -47.86
C SER A 166 5.95 11.26 -48.46
N ARG A 167 4.63 11.05 -48.50
CA ARG A 167 3.92 10.18 -49.48
C ARG A 167 2.40 10.27 -49.33
#